data_AF-A0A948EHL2-F1
#
_entry.id   AF-A0A948EHL2-F1
#
_cell.length_a   1.000
_cell.length_b   1.000
_cell.length_c   1.000
_cell.angle_alpha   90.00
_cell.angle_beta   90.00
_cell.angle_gamma   90.00
#
_symmetry.space_group_name_H-M   'P 1'
#
loop_
_entity.id
_entity.type
_entity.pdbx_description
1 polymer ?
#
loop_
_entity_poly.entity_id
_entity_poly.type
_entity_poly.pdbx_seq_one_letter_code
_entity_poly.pdbx_strand_id
1 'polypeptide(L)'
;KKTVSGQIRLRSVESASQVNINSFVKDHVMPHSTIRTDGWKGYNGLSKIGYVHKLMRLDSPEDASKKLPRVHRVFANLQSWLIGTHKFVSKKHVQNYLNEYTTRFNARQHPIEVFNDILRLTLLAEPRTLRGFTEPERPFYPNPA
;
A
#
# COMPACT_ATOMS: atom_id res chain seq x y z
N LYS A 1 -0.79 -7.96 24.94
CA LYS A 1 -1.56 -8.55 23.83
C LYS A 1 -0.73 -8.51 22.55
N LYS A 2 -0.53 -9.63 21.85
CA LYS A 2 0.18 -9.69 20.55
C LYS A 2 -0.75 -9.10 19.48
N THR A 3 -0.63 -7.80 19.22
CA THR A 3 -1.52 -7.15 18.25
C THR A 3 -1.06 -7.49 16.83
N VAL A 4 -1.86 -8.27 16.11
CA VAL A 4 -1.61 -8.64 14.72
C VAL A 4 -1.65 -7.38 13.84
N SER A 5 -0.81 -7.30 12.81
CA SER A 5 -0.88 -6.21 11.83
C SER A 5 -2.25 -6.23 11.13
N GLY A 6 -2.83 -5.07 10.85
CA GLY A 6 -4.05 -4.97 10.05
C GLY A 6 -3.78 -5.23 8.56
N GLN A 7 -4.74 -4.86 7.73
CA GLN A 7 -4.54 -4.80 6.27
C GLN A 7 -3.61 -3.64 5.90
N ILE A 8 -2.97 -3.73 4.73
CA ILE A 8 -2.12 -2.71 4.15
C ILE A 8 -2.65 -2.27 2.78
N ARG A 9 -2.23 -1.08 2.37
CA ARG A 9 -2.40 -0.51 1.02
C ARG A 9 -1.08 0.14 0.64
N LEU A 10 -0.61 -0.11 -0.58
CA LEU A 10 0.65 0.43 -1.10
C LEU A 10 0.41 0.97 -2.51
N ARG A 11 0.91 2.18 -2.77
CA ARG A 11 0.83 2.84 -4.07
C ARG A 11 2.17 3.47 -4.41
N SER A 12 2.65 3.23 -5.62
CA SER A 12 3.78 3.96 -6.17
C SER A 12 3.31 5.35 -6.55
N VAL A 13 4.07 6.36 -6.10
CA VAL A 13 3.80 7.76 -6.39
C VAL A 13 5.05 8.40 -6.97
N GLU A 14 4.87 9.39 -7.84
CA GLU A 14 5.99 10.10 -8.48
C GLU A 14 6.83 10.91 -7.48
N SER A 15 6.18 11.40 -6.42
CA SER A 15 6.84 12.15 -5.34
C SER A 15 6.08 12.03 -4.02
N ALA A 16 6.79 12.16 -2.91
CA ALA A 16 6.23 12.24 -1.55
C ALA A 16 5.62 13.62 -1.24
N SER A 17 4.90 14.18 -2.22
CA SER A 17 4.24 15.48 -2.14
C SER A 17 2.90 15.38 -1.41
N GLN A 18 2.44 16.51 -0.88
CA GLN A 18 1.14 16.60 -0.21
C GLN A 18 -0.02 16.21 -1.13
N VAL A 19 0.05 16.56 -2.42
CA VAL A 19 -0.99 16.24 -3.41
C VAL A 19 -1.14 14.72 -3.55
N ASN A 20 -0.03 14.02 -3.76
CA ASN A 20 -0.03 12.56 -3.93
C ASN A 20 -0.46 11.83 -2.67
N ILE A 21 0.03 12.27 -1.50
CA ILE A 21 -0.35 11.69 -0.20
C ILE A 21 -1.83 11.89 0.08
N ASN A 22 -2.36 13.10 -0.13
CA ASN A 22 -3.77 13.39 0.09
C ASN A 22 -4.68 12.57 -0.83
N SER A 23 -4.31 12.41 -2.10
CA SER A 23 -5.06 11.54 -3.04
C SER A 23 -5.06 10.09 -2.54
N PHE A 24 -3.90 9.53 -2.20
CA PHE A 24 -3.81 8.17 -1.69
C PHE A 24 -4.67 7.94 -0.45
N VAL A 25 -4.67 8.90 0.48
CA VAL A 25 -5.47 8.79 1.71
C VAL A 25 -6.96 8.85 1.40
N LYS A 26 -7.42 9.76 0.53
CA LYS A 26 -8.84 9.85 0.15
C LYS A 26 -9.37 8.57 -0.48
N ASP A 27 -8.55 7.93 -1.31
CA ASP A 27 -8.97 6.72 -2.03
C ASP A 27 -9.06 5.47 -1.15
N HIS A 28 -8.42 5.48 0.03
CA HIS A 28 -8.21 4.25 0.81
C HIS A 28 -8.52 4.35 2.30
N VAL A 29 -8.76 5.55 2.82
CA VAL A 29 -9.02 5.78 4.24
C VAL A 29 -10.36 6.48 4.38
N MET A 30 -11.24 5.86 5.17
CA MET A 30 -12.55 6.41 5.49
C MET A 30 -12.43 7.87 5.98
N PRO A 31 -13.27 8.80 5.47
CA PRO A 31 -13.27 10.19 5.92
C PRO A 31 -13.35 10.31 7.45
N HIS A 32 -12.75 11.37 8.00
CA HIS A 32 -12.71 11.65 9.44
C HIS A 32 -11.94 10.64 10.30
N SER A 33 -11.24 9.67 9.68
CA SER A 33 -10.34 8.76 10.40
C SER A 33 -9.15 9.48 11.04
N THR A 34 -8.60 8.87 12.09
CA THR A 34 -7.33 9.31 12.70
C THR A 34 -6.14 8.70 11.96
N ILE A 35 -5.26 9.55 11.43
CA ILE A 35 -4.05 9.16 10.71
C ILE A 35 -2.83 9.47 11.58
N ARG A 36 -2.00 8.46 11.84
CA ARG A 36 -0.75 8.58 12.60
C ARG A 36 0.44 8.55 11.65
N THR A 37 1.32 9.55 11.70
CA THR A 37 2.47 9.65 10.79
C THR A 37 3.76 10.04 11.54
N ASP A 38 4.89 9.91 10.85
CA ASP A 38 6.25 10.27 11.32
C ASP A 38 6.54 11.78 11.32
N GLY A 39 5.63 12.58 10.75
CA GLY A 39 5.77 14.02 10.66
C GLY A 39 6.48 14.56 9.43
N TRP A 40 6.59 13.77 8.37
CA TRP A 40 6.94 14.32 7.07
C TRP A 40 6.01 15.48 6.64
N LYS A 41 6.58 16.56 6.10
CA LYS A 41 5.84 17.78 5.69
C LYS A 41 4.74 17.50 4.67
N GLY A 42 4.84 16.43 3.89
CA GLY A 42 3.81 16.01 2.95
C GLY A 42 2.47 15.67 3.62
N TYR A 43 2.43 15.40 4.93
CA TYR A 43 1.19 15.10 5.66
C TYR A 43 0.44 16.37 6.14
N ASN A 44 1.01 17.57 5.99
CA ASN A 44 0.42 18.81 6.51
C ASN A 44 -0.97 19.14 5.92
N GLY A 45 -1.31 18.52 4.78
CA GLY A 45 -2.61 18.68 4.13
C GLY A 45 -3.75 17.87 4.75
N LEU A 46 -3.47 16.85 5.58
CA LEU A 46 -4.47 15.89 6.04
C LEU A 46 -5.59 16.52 6.87
N SER A 47 -5.25 17.43 7.78
CA SER A 47 -6.25 18.12 8.60
C SER A 47 -7.18 19.00 7.77
N LYS A 48 -6.67 19.59 6.68
CA LYS A 48 -7.46 20.45 5.78
C LYS A 48 -8.48 19.66 4.95
N ILE A 49 -8.25 18.37 4.73
CA ILE A 49 -9.15 17.49 3.99
C ILE A 49 -10.02 16.61 4.92
N GLY A 50 -10.15 17.00 6.21
CA GLY A 50 -11.13 16.43 7.13
C GLY A 50 -10.67 15.24 7.97
N TYR A 51 -9.37 14.93 8.00
CA TYR A 51 -8.80 13.84 8.81
C TYR A 51 -8.18 14.34 10.11
N VAL A 52 -8.18 13.50 11.15
CA VAL A 52 -7.47 13.81 12.40
C VAL A 52 -6.01 13.38 12.25
N HIS A 53 -5.11 14.35 12.04
CA HIS A 53 -3.68 14.07 11.92
C HIS A 53 -2.99 14.03 13.30
N LYS A 54 -2.48 12.86 13.68
CA LYS A 54 -1.68 12.67 14.89
C LYS A 54 -0.21 12.44 14.55
N LEU A 55 0.61 13.42 14.90
CA LEU A 55 2.06 13.32 14.78
C LEU A 55 2.63 12.35 15.81
N MET A 56 3.43 11.38 15.37
CA MET A 56 4.29 10.63 16.27
C MET A 56 5.61 11.39 16.38
N ARG A 57 5.80 12.18 17.45
CA ARG A 57 7.07 12.88 17.70
C ARG A 57 8.20 11.85 17.71
N LEU A 58 9.14 11.97 16.78
CA LEU A 58 10.37 11.18 16.76
C LEU A 58 11.43 12.00 17.48
N ASP A 59 11.97 11.50 18.60
CA ASP A 59 13.00 12.24 19.35
C ASP A 59 14.38 11.97 18.72
N SER A 60 14.52 10.84 18.01
CA SER A 60 15.61 10.55 17.07
C SER A 60 15.08 9.76 15.85
N PRO A 61 15.83 9.67 14.73
CA PRO A 61 15.45 8.83 13.58
C PRO A 61 15.23 7.35 13.93
N GLU A 62 15.97 6.84 14.92
CA GLU A 62 15.87 5.45 15.39
C GLU A 62 14.52 5.16 16.05
N ASP A 63 13.86 6.18 16.61
CA ASP A 63 12.54 6.06 17.19
C ASP A 63 11.44 5.79 16.18
N ALA A 64 11.65 6.08 14.90
CA ALA A 64 10.64 5.82 13.86
C ALA A 64 10.23 4.35 13.85
N SER A 65 11.23 3.47 13.92
CA SER A 65 11.04 2.01 14.01
C SER A 65 10.29 1.58 15.27
N LYS A 66 10.48 2.29 16.39
CA LYS A 66 9.81 2.02 17.68
C LYS A 66 8.39 2.55 17.73
N LYS A 67 8.15 3.72 17.14
CA LYS A 67 6.87 4.47 17.19
C LYS A 67 5.92 4.05 16.06
N LEU A 68 6.44 3.60 14.92
CA LEU A 68 5.67 3.08 13.76
C LEU A 68 6.15 1.67 13.32
N PRO A 69 6.27 0.69 14.24
CA PRO A 69 6.94 -0.58 13.97
C PRO A 69 6.28 -1.40 12.87
N ARG A 70 4.97 -1.22 12.68
CA ARG A 70 4.20 -1.96 11.68
C ARG A 70 4.56 -1.52 10.26
N VAL A 71 4.68 -0.21 10.02
CA VAL A 71 4.98 0.34 8.70
C VAL A 71 6.40 -0.04 8.30
N HIS A 72 7.36 0.13 9.22
CA HIS A 72 8.75 -0.28 8.99
C HIS A 72 8.88 -1.79 8.71
N ARG A 73 8.19 -2.64 9.47
CA ARG A 73 8.18 -4.09 9.20
C ARG A 73 7.56 -4.44 7.85
N VAL A 74 6.50 -3.75 7.44
CA VAL A 74 5.88 -3.95 6.13
C VAL A 74 6.87 -3.64 5.01
N PHE A 75 7.63 -2.54 5.12
CA PHE A 75 8.66 -2.19 4.13
C PHE A 75 9.84 -3.15 4.13
N ALA A 76 10.35 -3.56 5.29
CA ALA A 76 11.42 -4.56 5.38
C ALA A 76 10.99 -5.89 4.72
N ASN A 77 9.78 -6.37 5.04
CA ASN A 77 9.24 -7.59 4.45
C ASN A 77 9.00 -7.46 2.95
N LEU A 78 8.56 -6.29 2.47
CA LEU A 78 8.40 -6.02 1.04
C LEU A 78 9.75 -6.11 0.32
N GLN A 79 10.80 -5.49 0.87
CA GLN A 79 12.15 -5.56 0.31
C GLN A 79 12.68 -7.00 0.26
N SER A 80 12.55 -7.75 1.36
CA SER A 80 12.95 -9.16 1.40
C SER A 80 12.17 -10.01 0.40
N TRP A 81 10.85 -9.77 0.27
CA TRP A 81 10.02 -10.49 -0.70
C TRP A 81 10.40 -10.19 -2.14
N LEU A 82 10.68 -8.92 -2.47
CA LEU A 82 11.11 -8.50 -3.80
C LEU A 82 12.42 -9.18 -4.21
N ILE A 83 13.41 -9.18 -3.30
CA ILE A 83 14.73 -9.79 -3.53
C ILE A 83 14.62 -11.32 -3.61
N GLY A 84 13.82 -11.94 -2.73
CA GLY A 84 13.72 -13.40 -2.66
C GLY A 84 12.88 -14.03 -3.77
N THR A 85 11.88 -13.31 -4.29
CA THR A 85 10.90 -13.87 -5.25
C THR A 85 11.25 -13.52 -6.69
N HIS A 86 11.74 -12.30 -6.95
CA HIS A 86 11.95 -11.82 -8.31
C HIS A 86 13.45 -11.77 -8.64
N LYS A 87 13.84 -12.39 -9.76
CA LYS A 87 15.21 -12.25 -10.29
C LYS A 87 15.53 -10.81 -10.73
N PHE A 88 14.52 -10.09 -11.21
CA PHE A 88 14.62 -8.70 -11.63
C PHE A 88 13.31 -7.95 -11.31
N VAL A 89 13.44 -6.72 -10.80
CA VAL A 89 12.30 -5.85 -10.47
C VAL A 89 12.37 -4.63 -11.37
N SER A 90 11.38 -4.50 -12.27
CA SER A 90 11.30 -3.36 -13.19
C SER A 90 10.51 -2.20 -12.57
N LYS A 91 11.03 -0.97 -12.67
CA LYS A 91 10.29 0.25 -12.31
C LYS A 91 8.97 0.37 -13.09
N LYS A 92 8.93 -0.12 -14.33
CA LYS A 92 7.74 -0.14 -15.20
C LYS A 92 6.54 -0.86 -14.56
N HIS A 93 6.81 -1.85 -13.71
CA HIS A 93 5.78 -2.72 -13.12
C HIS A 93 5.70 -2.58 -11.59
N VAL A 94 6.25 -1.50 -11.02
CA VAL A 94 6.33 -1.32 -9.57
C VAL A 94 4.97 -1.46 -8.90
N GLN A 95 3.90 -0.90 -9.48
CA GLN A 95 2.56 -1.00 -8.90
C GLN A 95 2.02 -2.43 -8.91
N ASN A 96 2.36 -3.24 -9.92
CA ASN A 96 1.92 -4.64 -9.98
C ASN A 96 2.56 -5.47 -8.86
N TYR A 97 3.86 -5.28 -8.60
CA TYR A 97 4.53 -5.92 -7.47
C TYR A 97 3.93 -5.47 -6.13
N LEU A 98 3.59 -4.19 -5.98
CA LEU A 98 2.93 -3.67 -4.78
C LEU A 98 1.53 -4.24 -4.58
N ASN A 99 0.75 -4.39 -5.65
CA ASN A 99 -0.59 -4.99 -5.62
C ASN A 99 -0.51 -6.47 -5.22
N GLU A 100 0.42 -7.21 -5.80
CA GLU A 100 0.66 -8.62 -5.47
C GLU A 100 1.05 -8.78 -4.00
N TYR A 101 2.06 -8.02 -3.53
CA TYR A 101 2.48 -8.06 -2.14
C TYR A 101 1.36 -7.68 -1.18
N THR A 102 0.57 -6.64 -1.52
CA THR A 102 -0.58 -6.20 -0.71
C THR A 102 -1.64 -7.29 -0.60
N THR A 103 -1.95 -7.98 -1.71
CA THR A 103 -2.92 -9.08 -1.75
C THR A 103 -2.45 -10.24 -0.86
N ARG A 104 -1.20 -10.69 -1.04
CA ARG A 104 -0.57 -11.74 -0.23
C ARG A 104 -0.55 -11.37 1.25
N PHE A 105 -0.17 -10.14 1.58
CA PHE A 105 -0.10 -9.68 2.96
C PHE A 105 -1.48 -9.67 3.62
N ASN A 106 -2.50 -9.17 2.93
CA ASN A 106 -3.84 -9.00 3.50
C ASN A 106 -4.55 -10.34 3.73
N ALA A 107 -4.28 -11.32 2.89
CA ALA A 107 -4.88 -12.65 3.00
C ALA A 107 -3.97 -13.70 3.66
N ARG A 108 -2.87 -13.29 4.30
CA ARG A 108 -1.89 -14.20 4.95
C ARG A 108 -2.48 -15.14 6.02
N GLN A 109 -3.67 -14.84 6.53
CA GLN A 109 -4.38 -15.70 7.49
C GLN A 109 -5.38 -16.64 6.81
N HIS A 110 -5.74 -16.35 5.55
CA HIS A 110 -6.77 -17.03 4.76
C HIS A 110 -6.27 -17.28 3.32
N PRO A 111 -5.18 -18.05 3.13
CA PRO A 111 -4.55 -18.21 1.81
C PRO A 111 -5.45 -18.88 0.77
N ILE A 112 -6.40 -19.73 1.20
CA ILE A 112 -7.36 -20.39 0.31
C ILE A 112 -8.35 -19.36 -0.29
N GLU A 113 -8.70 -18.32 0.45
CA GLU A 113 -9.61 -17.28 -0.03
C GLU A 113 -8.99 -16.51 -1.21
N VAL A 114 -7.67 -16.31 -1.22
CA VAL A 114 -6.96 -15.68 -2.34
C VAL A 114 -7.13 -16.45 -3.64
N PHE A 115 -7.10 -17.78 -3.58
CA PHE A 115 -7.27 -18.59 -4.77
C PHE A 115 -8.65 -18.36 -5.40
N ASN A 116 -9.69 -18.36 -4.57
CA ASN A 116 -11.05 -18.11 -5.01
C ASN A 116 -11.23 -16.67 -5.51
N ASP A 117 -10.62 -15.68 -4.84
CA ASP A 117 -10.65 -14.29 -5.26
C ASP A 117 -9.98 -14.09 -6.62
N ILE A 118 -8.81 -14.68 -6.84
CA ILE A 118 -8.12 -14.63 -8.13
C ILE A 118 -8.98 -15.29 -9.20
N LEU A 119 -9.51 -16.49 -8.93
CA LEU A 119 -10.36 -17.20 -9.89
C LEU A 119 -11.58 -16.35 -10.28
N ARG A 120 -12.26 -15.76 -9.30
CA ARG A 120 -13.38 -14.84 -9.53
C ARG A 120 -12.96 -13.62 -10.35
N LEU A 121 -11.83 -12.99 -10.01
CA LEU A 121 -11.32 -11.83 -10.75
C LEU A 121 -10.96 -12.19 -12.19
N THR A 122 -10.39 -13.37 -12.44
CA THR A 122 -10.07 -13.83 -13.79
C THR A 122 -11.31 -14.10 -14.63
N LEU A 123 -12.40 -14.57 -14.02
CA LEU A 123 -13.68 -14.77 -14.71
C LEU A 123 -14.38 -13.45 -15.07
N LEU A 124 -14.18 -12.41 -14.27
CA LEU A 124 -14.78 -11.08 -14.48
C LEU A 124 -13.92 -10.16 -15.33
N ALA A 125 -12.62 -10.44 -15.44
CA ALA A 125 -11.69 -9.61 -16.20
C ALA A 125 -11.89 -9.80 -17.71
N GLU A 126 -11.87 -8.69 -18.44
CA GLU A 126 -11.81 -8.76 -19.90
C GLU A 126 -10.48 -9.40 -20.37
N PRO A 127 -10.51 -10.21 -21.44
CA PRO A 127 -9.32 -10.83 -21.97
C PRO A 127 -8.32 -9.75 -22.44
N ARG A 128 -7.09 -9.81 -21.91
CA ARG A 128 -6.02 -8.91 -22.30
C ARG A 128 -4.99 -9.61 -23.19
N THR A 129 -4.48 -8.86 -24.15
CA THR A 129 -3.34 -9.31 -24.95
C THR A 129 -2.06 -9.32 -24.09
N LEU A 130 -1.07 -10.12 -24.48
CA LEU A 130 0.26 -10.11 -23.82
C LEU A 130 0.86 -8.69 -23.78
N ARG A 131 0.64 -7.91 -24.83
CA ARG A 131 1.04 -6.50 -24.88
C ARG A 131 0.33 -5.67 -23.79
N GLY A 132 -0.97 -5.85 -23.61
CA GLY A 132 -1.75 -5.23 -22.54
C GLY A 132 -1.31 -5.62 -21.12
N PHE A 133 -0.67 -6.77 -20.93
CA PHE A 133 -0.08 -7.17 -19.65
C PHE A 133 1.31 -6.57 -19.39
N THR A 134 2.07 -6.33 -20.46
CA THR A 134 3.48 -5.89 -20.40
C THR A 134 3.64 -4.39 -20.52
N GLU A 135 2.60 -3.65 -20.87
CA GLU A 135 2.54 -2.19 -20.84
C GLU A 135 1.81 -1.73 -19.57
N PRO A 136 2.36 -0.79 -18.77
CA PRO A 136 1.68 -0.26 -17.62
C PRO A 136 0.48 0.55 -18.08
N GLU A 137 -0.72 0.12 -17.73
CA GLU A 137 -1.90 0.96 -17.88
C GLU A 137 -1.92 2.09 -16.85
N ARG A 138 -2.69 3.16 -17.18
CA ARG A 138 -3.13 4.14 -16.19
C ARG A 138 -3.77 3.40 -15.01
N PRO A 139 -3.47 3.76 -13.76
CA PRO A 139 -3.93 2.98 -12.62
C PRO A 139 -5.46 2.92 -12.58
N PHE A 140 -6.01 1.71 -12.79
CA PHE A 140 -7.42 1.40 -12.56
C PHE A 140 -7.58 1.07 -11.08
N TYR A 141 -8.26 1.96 -10.34
CA TYR A 141 -8.70 1.70 -8.96
C TYR A 141 -10.20 1.41 -8.96
N PRO A 142 -10.64 0.16 -9.08
CA PRO A 142 -11.99 -0.18 -8.70
C PRO A 142 -12.04 -0.14 -7.16
N ASN A 143 -12.86 0.76 -6.62
CA ASN A 143 -13.21 0.79 -5.21
C ASN A 143 -13.90 -0.54 -4.86
N PRO A 144 -13.34 -1.41 -4.00
CA PRO A 144 -14.13 -2.49 -3.43
C PRO A 144 -15.07 -1.85 -2.41
N ALA A 145 -16.35 -1.74 -2.80
CA ALA A 145 -17.44 -1.42 -1.88
C ALA A 145 -17.42 -2.33 -0.65
#